data_AF-A0AA42CRQ0-F1
#
_entry.id   AF-A0AA42CRQ0-F1
#
_cell.length_a   1.000
_cell.length_b   1.000
_cell.length_c   1.000
_cell.angle_alpha   90.00
_cell.angle_beta   90.00
_cell.angle_gamma   90.00
#
_symmetry.space_group_name_H-M   'P 1'
#
loop_
_entity.id
_entity.type
_entity.pdbx_description
1 polymer ?
#
loop_
_entity_poly.entity_id
_entity_poly.type
_entity_poly.pdbx_seq_one_letter_code
_entity_poly.pdbx_strand_id
1 'polypeptide(L)'
;MSDEQLFGLVNAVPLAGWIALLLAPLAQARFVAIARVVAVVLAVGYAVGVAAALAGSGGPMPDLTTLSGLARAFSEPHVMLVGWVHYLAFDLWVGAWEAEEAGHLGMPHAALVPCLVLTFLAGPIGLLLFLALRARQWGSA
;
A
#
# COMPACT_ATOMS: atom_id res chain seq x y z
N MET A 1 -10.85 7.38 20.34
CA MET A 1 -9.82 6.35 20.05
C MET A 1 -8.48 7.05 20.21
N SER A 2 -7.50 6.45 20.88
CA SER A 2 -6.16 7.04 20.94
C SER A 2 -5.42 6.85 19.62
N ASP A 3 -4.37 7.64 19.39
CA ASP A 3 -3.53 7.53 18.19
C ASP A 3 -2.86 6.16 18.09
N GLU A 4 -2.45 5.55 19.21
CA GLU A 4 -1.90 4.19 19.24
C GLU A 4 -2.93 3.12 18.85
N GLN A 5 -4.19 3.29 19.26
CA GLN A 5 -5.26 2.36 18.88
C GLN A 5 -5.54 2.47 17.37
N LEU A 6 -5.54 3.70 16.85
CA LEU A 6 -5.71 3.93 15.41
C LEU A 6 -4.52 3.38 14.62
N PHE A 7 -3.29 3.60 15.10
CA PHE A 7 -2.08 3.02 14.53
C PHE A 7 -2.15 1.49 14.47
N GLY A 8 -2.55 0.83 15.56
CA GLY A 8 -2.74 -0.62 15.58
C GLY A 8 -3.77 -1.09 14.56
N LEU A 9 -4.90 -0.39 14.45
CA LEU A 9 -5.95 -0.70 13.49
C LEU A 9 -5.47 -0.55 12.03
N VAL A 10 -4.81 0.56 11.68
CA VAL A 10 -4.36 0.80 10.31
C VAL A 10 -3.26 -0.15 9.88
N ASN A 11 -2.48 -0.72 10.80
CA ASN A 11 -1.53 -1.79 10.49
C ASN A 11 -2.20 -3.17 10.33
N ALA A 12 -3.29 -3.43 11.06
CA ALA A 12 -4.00 -4.71 10.99
C ALA A 12 -4.85 -4.86 9.71
N VAL A 13 -5.54 -3.79 9.29
CA VAL A 13 -6.46 -3.80 8.14
C VAL A 13 -5.79 -4.28 6.83
N PRO A 14 -4.61 -3.77 6.41
CA PRO A 14 -3.94 -4.21 5.19
C PRO A 14 -3.60 -5.70 5.18
N LEU A 15 -3.39 -6.33 6.34
CA LEU A 15 -3.01 -7.75 6.43
C LEU A 15 -4.07 -8.66 5.78
N ALA A 16 -5.35 -8.29 5.87
CA ALA A 16 -6.42 -9.02 5.18
C ALA A 16 -6.25 -8.98 3.66
N GLY A 17 -5.82 -7.83 3.11
CA GLY A 17 -5.49 -7.68 1.69
C GLY A 17 -4.27 -8.50 1.29
N TRP A 18 -3.19 -8.45 2.07
CA TRP A 18 -1.97 -9.23 1.80
C TRP A 18 -2.22 -10.74 1.85
N ILE A 19 -2.98 -11.22 2.84
CA ILE A 19 -3.39 -12.63 2.93
C ILE A 19 -4.22 -13.01 1.70
N ALA A 20 -5.14 -12.14 1.25
CA ALA A 20 -5.90 -12.38 0.03
C ALA A 20 -4.97 -12.55 -1.19
N LEU A 21 -3.95 -11.69 -1.35
CA LEU A 21 -3.00 -11.79 -2.47
C LEU A 21 -2.19 -13.09 -2.46
N LEU A 22 -1.82 -13.62 -1.29
CA LEU A 22 -1.18 -14.94 -1.17
C LEU A 22 -2.12 -16.09 -1.55
N LEU A 23 -3.43 -15.88 -1.47
CA LEU A 23 -4.45 -16.84 -1.87
C LEU A 23 -4.92 -16.64 -3.32
N ALA A 24 -4.32 -15.71 -4.07
CA ALA A 24 -4.67 -15.41 -5.46
C ALA A 24 -4.72 -16.64 -6.40
N PRO A 25 -3.88 -17.69 -6.26
CA PRO A 25 -3.97 -18.87 -7.12
C PRO A 25 -5.31 -19.63 -7.03
N LEU A 26 -6.06 -19.45 -5.94
CA LEU A 26 -7.33 -20.14 -5.73
C LEU A 26 -8.48 -19.50 -6.52
N ALA A 27 -8.47 -18.17 -6.67
CA ALA A 27 -9.47 -17.40 -7.41
C ALA A 27 -8.99 -15.95 -7.62
N GLN A 28 -8.09 -15.74 -8.58
CA GLN A 28 -7.33 -14.49 -8.74
C GLN A 28 -8.22 -13.24 -8.71
N ALA A 29 -9.25 -13.17 -9.56
CA ALA A 29 -10.14 -12.01 -9.63
C ALA A 29 -10.81 -11.68 -8.29
N ARG A 30 -11.24 -12.70 -7.54
CA ARG A 30 -11.86 -12.52 -6.21
C ARG A 30 -10.87 -11.96 -5.20
N PHE A 31 -9.68 -12.56 -5.10
CA PHE A 31 -8.71 -12.19 -4.08
C PHE A 31 -8.03 -10.84 -4.37
N VAL A 32 -7.76 -10.53 -5.64
CA VAL A 32 -7.32 -9.20 -6.07
C VAL A 32 -8.39 -8.15 -5.75
N ALA A 33 -9.67 -8.44 -5.99
CA ALA A 33 -10.76 -7.51 -5.64
C ALA A 33 -10.82 -7.24 -4.13
N ILE A 34 -10.63 -8.26 -3.28
CA ILE A 34 -10.56 -8.08 -1.82
C ILE A 34 -9.42 -7.13 -1.45
N ALA A 35 -8.20 -7.37 -1.96
CA ALA A 35 -7.05 -6.52 -1.69
C ALA A 35 -7.27 -5.07 -2.15
N ARG A 36 -7.87 -4.86 -3.34
CA ARG A 36 -8.25 -3.54 -3.86
C ARG A 36 -9.26 -2.84 -2.96
N VAL A 37 -10.29 -3.54 -2.50
CA VAL A 37 -11.28 -2.96 -1.57
C VAL A 37 -10.61 -2.51 -0.29
N VAL A 38 -9.73 -3.33 0.29
CA VAL A 38 -8.96 -2.94 1.49
C VAL A 38 -8.09 -1.72 1.23
N ALA A 39 -7.37 -1.68 0.10
CA ALA A 39 -6.56 -0.52 -0.29
C ALA A 39 -7.42 0.75 -0.48
N VAL A 40 -8.60 0.65 -1.08
CA VAL A 40 -9.55 1.77 -1.23
C VAL A 40 -10.06 2.26 0.12
N VAL A 41 -10.38 1.36 1.06
CA VAL A 41 -10.78 1.74 2.42
C VAL A 41 -9.67 2.54 3.10
N LEU A 42 -8.41 2.11 2.98
CA LEU A 42 -7.25 2.84 3.51
C LEU A 42 -7.07 4.19 2.80
N ALA A 43 -7.22 4.25 1.47
CA ALA A 43 -7.12 5.48 0.69
C ALA A 43 -8.21 6.51 1.05
N VAL A 44 -9.44 6.05 1.30
CA VAL A 44 -10.51 6.90 1.81
C VAL A 44 -10.18 7.41 3.22
N GLY A 45 -9.67 6.54 4.10
CA GLY A 45 -9.19 6.93 5.42
C GLY A 45 -8.08 7.99 5.36
N TYR A 46 -7.12 7.82 4.45
CA TYR A 46 -6.08 8.80 4.16
C TYR A 46 -6.67 10.14 3.71
N ALA A 47 -7.61 10.13 2.75
CA ALA A 47 -8.24 11.36 2.25
C ALA A 47 -8.98 12.12 3.36
N VAL A 48 -9.68 11.41 4.24
CA VAL A 48 -10.32 11.99 5.42
C VAL A 48 -9.29 12.58 6.38
N GLY A 49 -8.19 11.86 6.65
CA GLY A 49 -7.11 12.33 7.53
C GLY A 49 -6.42 13.60 6.99
N VAL A 50 -6.16 13.66 5.67
CA VAL A 50 -5.65 14.86 5.00
C VAL A 50 -6.64 16.01 5.13
N ALA A 51 -7.92 15.79 4.84
CA ALA A 51 -8.94 16.83 4.95
C ALA A 51 -9.07 17.37 6.38
N ALA A 52 -9.02 16.50 7.39
CA ALA A 52 -9.04 16.87 8.79
C ALA A 52 -7.79 17.69 9.19
N ALA A 53 -6.61 17.28 8.73
CA ALA A 53 -5.37 18.02 8.98
C ALA A 53 -5.40 19.43 8.38
N LEU A 54 -5.94 19.58 7.16
CA LEU A 54 -6.11 20.86 6.48
C LEU A 54 -7.17 21.76 7.15
N ALA A 55 -8.25 21.17 7.67
CA ALA A 55 -9.30 21.92 8.36
C ALA A 55 -8.88 22.34 9.79
N GLY A 56 -8.07 21.52 10.46
CA GLY A 56 -7.57 21.78 11.82
C GLY A 56 -6.32 22.65 11.88
N SER A 57 -5.58 22.80 10.78
CA SER A 57 -4.42 23.69 10.71
C SER A 57 -4.87 25.15 10.70
N GLY A 58 -5.11 25.74 11.88
CA GLY A 58 -5.30 27.19 12.06
C GLY A 58 -4.04 28.02 11.74
N GLY A 59 -3.06 27.44 11.06
CA GLY A 59 -1.77 28.01 10.67
C GLY A 59 -1.41 27.63 9.23
N PRO A 60 -0.29 28.14 8.70
CA PRO A 60 0.12 27.88 7.33
C PRO A 60 0.33 26.39 7.08
N MET A 61 -0.01 25.94 5.86
CA MET A 61 0.19 24.57 5.42
C MET A 61 1.64 24.10 5.62
N PRO A 62 1.87 22.80 5.90
CA PRO A 62 3.23 22.27 5.99
C PRO A 62 4.01 22.52 4.71
N ASP A 63 5.22 23.06 4.84
CA ASP A 63 6.13 23.23 3.70
C ASP A 63 6.77 21.88 3.35
N LEU A 64 6.27 21.23 2.31
CA LEU A 64 6.80 19.95 1.82
C LEU A 64 7.86 20.13 0.72
N THR A 65 8.22 21.38 0.39
CA THR A 65 9.19 21.68 -0.68
C THR A 65 10.63 21.69 -0.19
N THR A 66 10.83 21.76 1.13
CA THR A 66 12.14 21.70 1.78
C THR A 66 12.23 20.49 2.71
N LEU A 67 13.43 19.92 2.86
CA LEU A 67 13.65 18.80 3.78
C LEU A 67 13.34 19.18 5.24
N SER A 68 13.65 20.42 5.63
CA SER A 68 13.38 20.92 6.99
C SER A 68 11.89 21.14 7.23
N GLY A 69 11.15 21.64 6.24
CA GLY A 69 9.69 21.75 6.31
C GLY A 69 9.02 20.37 6.39
N LEU A 70 9.46 19.42 5.57
CA LEU A 70 8.98 18.03 5.60
C LEU A 70 9.23 17.38 6.97
N ALA A 71 10.44 17.49 7.51
CA ALA A 71 10.78 16.94 8.82
C ALA A 71 9.91 17.54 9.94
N ARG A 72 9.62 18.84 9.86
CA ARG A 72 8.72 19.51 10.81
C ARG A 72 7.28 19.00 10.68
N ALA A 73 6.78 18.82 9.45
CA ALA A 73 5.45 18.28 9.21
C ALA A 73 5.30 16.88 9.84
N PHE A 74 6.26 15.99 9.59
CA PHE A 74 6.25 14.62 10.11
C PHE A 74 6.62 14.50 11.60
N SER A 75 7.02 15.60 12.26
CA SER A 75 7.18 15.60 13.72
C SER A 75 5.85 15.60 14.47
N GLU A 76 4.75 15.92 13.77
CA GLU A 76 3.40 15.86 14.31
C GLU A 76 2.85 14.42 14.17
N PRO A 77 2.47 13.73 15.27
CA PRO A 77 2.09 12.31 15.25
C PRO A 77 0.92 11.97 14.32
N HIS A 78 -0.11 12.83 14.25
CA HIS A 78 -1.25 12.62 13.38
C HIS A 78 -0.87 12.78 11.90
N VAL A 79 -0.05 13.77 11.55
CA VAL A 79 0.49 13.92 10.17
C VAL A 79 1.33 12.70 9.79
N MET A 80 2.19 12.23 10.70
CA MET A 80 2.99 11.02 10.49
C MET A 80 2.09 9.79 10.27
N LEU A 81 1.04 9.63 11.05
CA LEU A 81 0.07 8.54 10.91
C LEU A 81 -0.65 8.58 9.56
N VAL A 82 -1.11 9.76 9.13
CA VAL A 82 -1.74 9.92 7.81
C VAL A 82 -0.74 9.59 6.70
N GLY A 83 0.52 10.02 6.83
CA GLY A 83 1.60 9.63 5.93
C GLY A 83 1.87 8.11 5.93
N TRP A 84 1.73 7.44 7.07
CA TRP A 84 1.85 5.99 7.16
C TRP A 84 0.71 5.26 6.42
N VAL A 85 -0.54 5.72 6.59
CA VAL A 85 -1.70 5.17 5.87
C VAL A 85 -1.54 5.31 4.36
N HIS A 86 -0.93 6.41 3.89
CA HIS A 86 -0.59 6.58 2.48
C HIS A 86 0.28 5.44 1.95
N TYR A 87 1.38 5.11 2.63
CA TYR A 87 2.25 3.99 2.23
C TYR A 87 1.49 2.66 2.22
N LEU A 88 0.74 2.35 3.29
CA LEU A 88 -0.02 1.10 3.38
C LEU A 88 -1.06 0.96 2.25
N ALA A 89 -1.77 2.04 1.91
CA ALA A 89 -2.77 2.03 0.86
C ALA A 89 -2.14 1.81 -0.52
N PHE A 90 -1.07 2.55 -0.84
CA PHE A 90 -0.40 2.45 -2.12
C PHE A 90 0.35 1.12 -2.28
N ASP A 91 1.06 0.66 -1.26
CA ASP A 91 1.81 -0.61 -1.32
C ASP A 91 0.86 -1.81 -1.53
N LEU A 92 -0.30 -1.83 -0.85
CA LEU A 92 -1.29 -2.88 -1.07
C LEU A 92 -1.95 -2.79 -2.46
N TRP A 93 -2.20 -1.57 -2.96
CA TRP A 93 -2.71 -1.39 -4.33
C TRP A 93 -1.71 -1.89 -5.38
N VAL A 94 -0.43 -1.58 -5.19
CA VAL A 94 0.67 -2.08 -6.03
C VAL A 94 0.73 -3.61 -5.97
N GLY A 95 0.70 -4.22 -4.79
CA GLY A 95 0.65 -5.69 -4.65
C GLY A 95 -0.55 -6.33 -5.34
N ALA A 96 -1.72 -5.67 -5.31
CA ALA A 96 -2.90 -6.15 -6.03
C ALA A 96 -2.74 -6.07 -7.55
N TRP A 97 -2.08 -5.03 -8.06
CA TRP A 97 -1.70 -4.91 -9.45
C TRP A 97 -0.66 -5.97 -9.86
N GLU A 98 0.38 -6.19 -9.05
CA GLU A 98 1.38 -7.25 -9.28
C GLU A 98 0.71 -8.62 -9.41
N ALA A 99 -0.24 -8.94 -8.52
CA ALA A 99 -0.96 -10.20 -8.55
C ALA A 99 -1.90 -10.36 -9.75
N GLU A 100 -2.57 -9.29 -10.19
CA GLU A 100 -3.39 -9.29 -11.41
C GLU A 100 -2.51 -9.54 -12.65
N GLU A 101 -1.45 -8.76 -12.78
CA GLU A 101 -0.55 -8.79 -13.92
C GLU A 101 0.24 -10.12 -13.98
N ALA A 102 0.66 -10.68 -12.85
CA ALA A 102 1.27 -12.00 -12.79
C ALA A 102 0.38 -13.08 -13.43
N GLY A 103 -0.93 -13.05 -13.16
CA GLY A 103 -1.85 -14.02 -13.77
C GLY A 103 -2.04 -13.79 -15.27
N HIS A 104 -2.08 -12.54 -15.74
CA HIS A 104 -2.12 -12.24 -17.19
C HIS A 104 -0.86 -12.74 -17.91
N LEU A 105 0.29 -12.70 -17.25
CA LEU A 105 1.56 -13.17 -17.79
C LEU A 105 1.71 -14.70 -17.68
N GLY A 106 0.86 -15.40 -16.92
CA GLY A 106 1.11 -16.81 -16.57
C GLY A 106 2.35 -16.99 -15.68
N MET A 107 2.73 -15.95 -14.93
CA MET A 107 3.84 -15.99 -13.98
C MET A 107 3.50 -16.94 -12.82
N PRO A 108 4.34 -17.94 -12.50
CA PRO A 108 4.12 -18.83 -11.36
C PRO A 108 4.01 -18.04 -10.06
N HIS A 109 3.04 -18.39 -9.23
CA HIS A 109 2.82 -17.69 -7.96
C HIS A 109 4.05 -17.69 -7.04
N ALA A 110 4.87 -18.75 -7.08
CA ALA A 110 6.12 -18.82 -6.34
C ALA A 110 7.13 -17.71 -6.71
N ALA A 111 7.11 -17.23 -7.96
CA ALA A 111 7.93 -16.09 -8.40
C ALA A 111 7.33 -14.73 -7.96
N LEU A 112 6.01 -14.67 -7.81
CA LEU A 112 5.30 -13.48 -7.33
C LEU A 112 5.46 -13.27 -5.81
N VAL A 113 5.42 -14.33 -5.00
CA VAL A 113 5.52 -14.25 -3.53
C VAL A 113 6.68 -13.38 -3.02
N PRO A 114 7.95 -13.52 -3.49
CA PRO A 114 9.02 -12.64 -3.03
C PRO A 114 8.80 -11.16 -3.42
N CYS A 115 8.12 -10.88 -4.54
CA CYS A 115 7.71 -9.52 -4.90
C CYS A 115 6.72 -8.99 -3.87
N LEU A 116 5.64 -9.73 -3.60
CA LEU A 116 4.61 -9.32 -2.64
C LEU A 116 5.17 -9.11 -1.22
N VAL A 117 6.07 -9.98 -0.75
CA VAL A 117 6.73 -9.82 0.55
C VAL A 117 7.59 -8.56 0.58
N LEU A 118 8.35 -8.28 -0.49
CA LEU A 118 9.16 -7.07 -0.57
C LEU A 118 8.28 -5.83 -0.73
N THR A 119 7.17 -5.89 -1.45
CA THR A 119 6.23 -4.77 -1.58
C THR A 119 5.53 -4.48 -0.25
N PHE A 120 5.25 -5.51 0.56
CA PHE A 120 4.74 -5.35 1.92
C PHE A 120 5.74 -4.68 2.87
N LEU A 121 7.02 -5.05 2.80
CA LEU A 121 8.07 -4.53 3.71
C LEU A 121 8.66 -3.20 3.23
N ALA A 122 8.77 -3.02 1.93
CA ALA A 122 9.44 -1.92 1.26
C ALA A 122 8.89 -1.78 -0.19
N GLY A 123 7.66 -1.28 -0.31
CA GLY A 123 6.90 -1.09 -1.56
C GLY A 123 7.73 -0.97 -2.84
N PRO A 124 8.58 0.07 -2.96
CA PRO A 124 9.36 0.30 -4.17
C PRO A 124 10.32 -0.83 -4.56
N ILE A 125 10.91 -1.54 -3.58
CA ILE A 125 11.86 -2.63 -3.85
C ILE A 125 11.12 -3.84 -4.43
N GLY A 126 9.97 -4.19 -3.86
CA GLY A 126 9.14 -5.28 -4.39
C GLY A 126 8.61 -4.98 -5.79
N LEU A 127 8.16 -3.74 -6.03
CA LEU A 127 7.78 -3.28 -7.37
C LEU A 127 8.94 -3.40 -8.37
N LEU A 128 10.15 -2.97 -8.01
CA LEU A 128 11.33 -3.10 -8.88
C LEU A 128 11.64 -4.56 -9.22
N LEU A 129 11.55 -5.45 -8.22
CA LEU A 129 11.73 -6.89 -8.45
C LEU A 129 10.63 -7.43 -9.38
N PHE A 130 9.38 -7.06 -9.16
CA PHE A 130 8.26 -7.48 -10.00
C PHE A 130 8.46 -7.03 -11.45
N LEU A 131 8.83 -5.76 -11.68
CA LEU A 131 9.11 -5.23 -13.01
C LEU A 131 10.26 -5.96 -13.70
N ALA A 132 11.33 -6.30 -12.97
CA ALA A 132 12.44 -7.08 -13.50
C ALA A 132 12.03 -8.51 -13.90
N LEU A 133 11.16 -9.14 -13.11
CA LEU A 133 10.60 -10.46 -13.41
C LEU A 133 9.59 -10.41 -14.55
N ARG A 134 8.73 -9.39 -14.60
CA ARG A 134 7.74 -9.15 -15.66
C ARG A 134 8.36 -9.02 -17.05
N ALA A 135 9.59 -8.51 -17.15
CA ALA A 135 10.31 -8.41 -18.43
C ALA A 135 10.72 -9.77 -19.04
N ARG A 136 10.59 -10.87 -18.29
CA ARG A 136 10.86 -12.22 -18.80
C ARG A 136 9.68 -12.73 -19.63
N GLN A 137 9.95 -13.59 -20.60
CA GLN A 137 8.91 -14.34 -21.28
C GLN A 137 8.37 -15.42 -20.34
N TRP A 138 7.21 -15.14 -19.77
CA TRP A 138 6.40 -16.13 -19.07
C TRP A 138 5.55 -16.85 -20.12
N GLY A 139 5.46 -18.18 -20.02
CA GLY A 139 4.96 -19.01 -21.11
C GLY A 139 3.50 -18.73 -21.45
N SER A 140 3.26 -18.21 -22.64
CA SER A 140 2.07 -18.53 -23.43
C SER A 140 2.33 -19.87 -24.13
N ALA A 141 1.93 -20.96 -23.48
CA ALA A 141 1.81 -22.27 -24.12
C ALA A 141 0.36 -22.47 -24.56
#